data_AF-A0A8C9LB71-F1
#
_entry.id   AF-A0A8C9LB71-F1
#
_cell.length_a   1.000
_cell.length_b   1.000
_cell.length_c   1.000
_cell.angle_alpha   90.00
_cell.angle_beta   90.00
_cell.angle_gamma   90.00
#
_symmetry.space_group_name_H-M   'P 1'
#
loop_
_entity.id
_entity.type
_entity.pdbx_description
1 polymer ?
#
loop_
_entity_poly.entity_id
_entity_poly.type
_entity_poly.pdbx_seq_one_letter_code
_entity_poly.pdbx_strand_id
1 'polypeptide(L)'
;VSFRAFNAMMTFEEEKMQLACDDLKATEKLCESDEAGVIETIKNKIKKNVDGRKSPLSMIDRLQRQIIIADCQVYLAVLSFVKQELSAYIKGGWILRKAWKIYNKCYTDINTLQEIYQKKTARESLTSDAANDNHVAAEGVTEDSLNRLKGAVSFGYGLFHLCISMVPPNLLKIINLLGFPGDRLQGLSSLMYASESKDMKAPLAT
;
A
#
# COMPACT_ATOMS: atom_id res chain seq x y z
N VAL A 1 -15.21 -4.43 -0.21
CA VAL A 1 -15.07 -3.17 -0.98
C VAL A 1 -14.69 -3.43 -2.44
N SER A 2 -13.58 -4.12 -2.72
CA SER A 2 -13.09 -4.36 -4.09
C SER A 2 -14.10 -5.01 -5.04
N PHE A 3 -14.85 -6.03 -4.60
CA PHE A 3 -15.87 -6.68 -5.44
C PHE A 3 -17.02 -5.73 -5.83
N ARG A 4 -17.48 -4.88 -4.91
CA ARG A 4 -18.56 -3.91 -5.18
C ARG A 4 -18.08 -2.79 -6.10
N ALA A 5 -16.87 -2.28 -5.89
CA ALA A 5 -16.25 -1.31 -6.79
C ALA A 5 -16.11 -1.89 -8.20
N PHE A 6 -15.64 -3.14 -8.32
CA PHE A 6 -15.54 -3.83 -9.60
C PHE A 6 -16.89 -4.03 -10.28
N ASN A 7 -17.90 -4.50 -9.55
CA ASN A 7 -19.25 -4.69 -10.07
C ASN A 7 -19.87 -3.35 -10.56
N ALA A 8 -19.72 -2.27 -9.78
CA ALA A 8 -20.22 -0.95 -10.18
C ALA A 8 -19.52 -0.42 -11.44
N MET A 9 -18.21 -0.67 -11.61
CA MET A 9 -17.47 -0.31 -12.83
C MET A 9 -17.93 -1.11 -14.06
N MET A 10 -18.39 -2.35 -13.87
CA MET A 10 -18.83 -3.22 -14.97
C MET A 10 -20.28 -2.95 -15.40
N THR A 11 -21.16 -2.50 -14.48
CA THR A 11 -22.58 -2.28 -14.79
C THR A 11 -22.94 -0.85 -15.17
N PHE A 12 -22.04 0.12 -14.93
CA PHE A 12 -22.24 1.56 -15.22
C PHE A 12 -23.51 2.17 -14.61
N GLU A 13 -24.07 1.54 -13.57
CA GLU A 13 -25.25 2.05 -12.88
C GLU A 13 -24.84 3.15 -11.89
N GLU A 14 -25.35 4.36 -12.10
CA GLU A 14 -24.92 5.56 -11.37
C GLU A 14 -25.13 5.43 -9.85
N GLU A 15 -26.22 4.80 -9.42
CA GLU A 15 -26.52 4.52 -8.01
C GLU A 15 -25.48 3.56 -7.39
N LYS A 16 -25.12 2.48 -8.11
CA LYS A 16 -24.09 1.53 -7.66
C LYS A 16 -22.70 2.17 -7.61
N MET A 17 -22.39 3.05 -8.57
CA MET A 17 -21.14 3.81 -8.58
C MET A 17 -21.04 4.79 -7.40
N GLN A 18 -22.14 5.45 -7.05
CA GLN A 18 -22.19 6.37 -5.91
C GLN A 18 -22.02 5.62 -4.58
N LEU A 19 -22.75 4.50 -4.40
CA LEU A 19 -22.58 3.63 -3.23
C LEU A 19 -21.15 3.10 -3.10
N ALA A 20 -20.52 2.67 -4.20
CA ALA A 20 -19.13 2.24 -4.19
C ALA A 20 -18.17 3.37 -3.79
N CYS A 21 -18.42 4.60 -4.25
CA CYS A 21 -17.64 5.78 -3.88
C CYS A 21 -17.73 6.07 -2.37
N ASP A 22 -18.92 5.95 -1.79
CA ASP A 22 -19.15 6.22 -0.38
C ASP A 22 -18.55 5.12 0.51
N ASP A 23 -18.69 3.84 0.12
CA ASP A 23 -18.01 2.71 0.78
C ASP A 23 -16.47 2.89 0.79
N LEU A 24 -15.89 3.34 -0.33
CA LEU A 24 -14.45 3.58 -0.46
C LEU A 24 -13.97 4.72 0.46
N LYS A 25 -14.70 5.84 0.50
CA LYS A 25 -14.38 6.97 1.38
C LYS A 25 -14.54 6.63 2.85
N ALA A 26 -15.57 5.85 3.20
CA ALA A 26 -15.75 5.36 4.56
C ALA A 26 -14.56 4.47 4.99
N THR A 27 -14.09 3.60 4.09
CA THR A 27 -12.93 2.75 4.32
C THR A 27 -11.64 3.58 4.51
N GLU A 28 -11.42 4.61 3.68
CA GLU A 28 -10.30 5.54 3.84
C GLU A 28 -10.34 6.22 5.20
N LYS A 29 -11.50 6.76 5.60
CA LYS A 29 -11.67 7.44 6.88
C LYS A 29 -11.37 6.55 8.07
N LEU A 30 -11.81 5.29 8.04
CA LEU A 30 -11.50 4.31 9.09
C LEU A 30 -10.00 4.04 9.20
N CYS A 31 -9.30 3.99 8.06
CA CYS A 31 -7.85 3.78 8.03
C CYS A 31 -7.06 5.03 8.48
N GLU A 32 -7.57 6.24 8.23
CA GLU A 32 -6.98 7.52 8.68
C GLU A 32 -7.24 7.81 10.16
N SER A 33 -8.45 7.56 10.67
CA SER A 33 -8.85 7.90 12.04
C SER A 33 -8.09 7.11 13.10
N ASP A 34 -7.65 5.90 12.79
CA ASP A 34 -6.83 5.08 13.70
C ASP A 34 -5.35 5.49 13.72
N GLU A 35 -4.87 6.33 12.78
CA GLU A 35 -3.56 6.98 12.94
C GLU A 35 -3.61 8.14 13.95
N ALA A 36 -4.75 8.82 14.09
CA ALA A 36 -4.93 9.96 15.00
C ALA A 36 -5.52 9.58 16.38
N GLY A 37 -6.51 8.68 16.43
CA GLY A 37 -7.22 8.30 17.66
C GLY A 37 -6.36 7.52 18.66
N VAL A 38 -5.35 6.80 18.17
CA VAL A 38 -4.34 6.14 18.99
C VAL A 38 -3.42 7.15 19.67
N ILE A 39 -3.13 8.30 19.05
CA ILE A 39 -2.28 9.35 19.65
C ILE A 39 -3.00 10.03 20.81
N GLU A 40 -4.33 10.16 20.75
CA GLU A 40 -5.10 10.88 21.77
C GLU A 40 -5.46 10.02 22.99
N THR A 41 -5.77 8.72 22.79
CA THR A 41 -6.10 7.81 23.90
C THR A 41 -4.84 7.33 24.66
N ILE A 42 -3.70 7.27 23.98
CA ILE A 42 -2.41 6.86 24.56
C ILE A 42 -1.75 8.00 25.36
N LYS A 43 -2.02 9.27 25.03
CA LYS A 43 -1.43 10.44 25.72
C LYS A 43 -1.74 10.46 27.22
N ASN A 44 -2.85 9.85 27.65
CA ASN A 44 -3.24 9.77 29.07
C ASN A 44 -2.63 8.58 29.83
N LYS A 45 -1.99 7.60 29.16
CA LYS A 45 -1.29 6.47 29.82
C LYS A 45 0.23 6.48 29.68
N ILE A 46 0.81 7.32 28.80
CA ILE A 46 2.26 7.35 28.49
C ILE A 46 3.12 8.21 29.45
N LYS A 47 2.57 8.80 30.51
CA LYS A 47 3.40 9.52 31.49
C LYS A 47 4.20 8.61 32.45
N LYS A 48 4.18 7.29 32.25
CA LYS A 48 4.95 6.33 33.06
C LYS A 48 5.59 5.28 32.14
N ASN A 49 6.93 5.29 32.09
CA ASN A 49 7.86 4.40 31.36
C ASN A 49 8.12 4.66 29.87
N VAL A 50 9.12 5.53 29.63
CA VAL A 50 10.38 5.21 28.91
C VAL A 50 10.36 3.89 28.11
N ASP A 51 10.16 3.95 26.79
CA ASP A 51 11.21 3.74 25.77
C ASP A 51 10.62 3.83 24.34
N GLY A 52 11.33 4.49 23.44
CA GLY A 52 10.85 4.94 22.13
C GLY A 52 10.87 3.87 21.02
N ARG A 53 10.24 2.71 21.22
CA ARG A 53 10.02 1.73 20.13
C ARG A 53 8.53 1.43 19.96
N LYS A 54 7.94 1.98 18.88
CA LYS A 54 6.67 1.45 18.37
C LYS A 54 6.87 -0.05 18.09
N SER A 55 5.94 -0.91 18.51
CA SER A 55 6.08 -2.35 18.30
C SER A 55 6.12 -2.66 16.79
N PRO A 56 6.94 -3.64 16.35
CA PRO A 56 6.95 -4.17 14.98
C PRO A 56 5.57 -4.34 14.35
N LEU A 57 4.66 -4.97 15.10
CA LEU A 57 3.29 -5.23 14.69
C LEU A 57 2.52 -3.93 14.42
N SER A 58 2.70 -2.91 15.26
CA SER A 58 2.08 -1.59 15.06
C SER A 58 2.57 -0.89 13.79
N MET A 59 3.81 -1.12 13.35
CA MET A 59 4.31 -0.57 12.09
C MET A 59 3.72 -1.30 10.87
N ILE A 60 3.63 -2.63 10.93
CA ILE A 60 3.02 -3.45 9.88
C ILE A 60 1.54 -3.08 9.69
N ASP A 61 0.79 -2.92 10.78
CA ASP A 61 -0.63 -2.53 10.74
C ASP A 61 -0.82 -1.15 10.07
N ARG A 62 0.07 -0.20 10.38
CA ARG A 62 0.03 1.13 9.77
C ARG A 62 0.30 1.08 8.27
N LEU A 63 1.29 0.30 7.84
CA LEU A 63 1.61 0.14 6.42
C LEU A 63 0.48 -0.57 5.66
N GLN A 64 -0.14 -1.59 6.27
CA GLN A 64 -1.30 -2.27 5.70
C GLN A 64 -2.46 -1.29 5.45
N ARG A 65 -2.75 -0.42 6.42
CA ARG A 65 -3.76 0.65 6.26
C ARG A 65 -3.40 1.64 5.16
N GLN A 66 -2.13 2.04 5.06
CA GLN A 66 -1.69 2.94 3.98
C GLN A 66 -1.86 2.29 2.59
N ILE A 67 -1.57 1.00 2.45
CA ILE A 67 -1.83 0.27 1.20
C ILE A 67 -3.33 0.21 0.88
N ILE A 68 -4.18 -0.01 1.89
CA ILE A 68 -5.64 0.02 1.71
C ILE A 68 -6.12 1.40 1.25
N ILE A 69 -5.60 2.48 1.84
CA ILE A 69 -5.89 3.84 1.40
C ILE A 69 -5.45 4.04 -0.06
N ALA A 70 -4.25 3.57 -0.43
CA ALA A 70 -3.76 3.66 -1.79
C ALA A 70 -4.66 2.91 -2.79
N ASP A 71 -5.09 1.68 -2.46
CA ASP A 71 -6.05 0.90 -3.24
C ASP A 71 -7.38 1.69 -3.39
N CYS A 72 -7.89 2.29 -2.32
CA CYS A 72 -9.12 3.08 -2.35
C CYS A 72 -8.99 4.28 -3.30
N GLN A 73 -7.86 4.99 -3.25
CA GLN A 73 -7.57 6.10 -4.15
C GLN A 73 -7.54 5.64 -5.61
N VAL A 74 -6.97 4.47 -5.92
CA VAL A 74 -7.01 3.91 -7.28
C VAL A 74 -8.45 3.67 -7.73
N TYR A 75 -9.28 3.00 -6.94
CA TYR A 75 -10.69 2.77 -7.31
C TYR A 75 -11.47 4.07 -7.49
N LEU A 76 -11.24 5.08 -6.65
CA LEU A 76 -11.87 6.40 -6.80
C LEU A 76 -11.42 7.12 -8.07
N ALA A 77 -10.16 6.98 -8.47
CA ALA A 77 -9.67 7.52 -9.74
C ALA A 77 -10.34 6.84 -10.93
N VAL A 78 -10.46 5.50 -10.92
CA VAL A 78 -11.12 4.75 -11.98
C VAL A 78 -12.60 5.10 -12.07
N LEU A 79 -13.32 5.16 -10.94
CA LEU A 79 -14.72 5.60 -10.90
C LEU A 79 -14.89 7.02 -11.44
N SER A 80 -13.91 7.90 -11.24
CA SER A 80 -13.93 9.26 -11.81
C SER A 80 -13.74 9.22 -13.33
N PHE A 81 -12.87 8.35 -13.85
CA PHE A 81 -12.65 8.20 -15.28
C PHE A 81 -13.85 7.60 -16.02
N VAL A 82 -14.59 6.69 -15.37
CA VAL A 82 -15.79 6.06 -15.95
C VAL A 82 -16.89 7.09 -16.26
N LYS A 83 -16.93 8.23 -15.57
CA LYS A 83 -17.94 9.29 -15.81
C LYS A 83 -17.80 10.03 -17.14
N GLN A 84 -16.67 9.87 -17.84
CA GLN A 84 -16.39 10.48 -19.14
C GLN A 84 -16.43 12.02 -19.22
N GLU A 85 -16.35 12.72 -18.09
CA GLU A 85 -16.31 14.19 -18.03
C GLU A 85 -14.87 14.73 -17.93
N LEU A 86 -14.60 15.86 -18.61
CA LEU A 86 -13.27 16.51 -18.58
C LEU A 86 -12.81 16.86 -17.15
N SER A 87 -13.72 17.41 -16.33
CA SER A 87 -13.47 17.73 -14.91
C SER A 87 -13.20 16.47 -14.08
N ALA A 88 -13.89 15.37 -14.37
CA ALA A 88 -13.70 14.09 -13.70
C ALA A 88 -12.35 13.44 -14.07
N TYR A 89 -11.87 13.60 -15.30
CA TYR A 89 -10.52 13.18 -15.69
C TYR A 89 -9.41 13.94 -14.95
N ILE A 90 -9.55 15.26 -14.80
CA ILE A 90 -8.57 16.07 -14.06
C ILE A 90 -8.54 15.62 -12.59
N LYS A 91 -9.71 15.46 -11.98
CA LYS A 91 -9.86 14.98 -10.60
C LYS A 91 -9.27 13.58 -10.44
N GLY A 92 -9.61 12.66 -11.34
CA GLY A 92 -9.11 11.29 -11.32
C GLY A 92 -7.58 11.24 -11.45
N GLY A 93 -6.98 12.08 -12.30
CA GLY A 93 -5.52 12.20 -12.41
C GLY A 93 -4.86 12.70 -11.12
N TRP A 94 -5.48 13.65 -10.42
CA TRP A 94 -4.96 14.14 -9.14
C TRP A 94 -5.07 13.10 -8.01
N ILE A 95 -6.19 12.37 -7.96
CA ILE A 95 -6.40 11.24 -7.04
C ILE A 95 -5.37 10.13 -7.33
N LEU A 96 -5.13 9.81 -8.60
CA LEU A 96 -4.13 8.83 -9.02
C LEU A 96 -2.72 9.25 -8.57
N ARG A 97 -2.43 10.56 -8.58
CA ARG A 97 -1.18 11.09 -8.04
C ARG A 97 -1.05 10.90 -6.53
N LYS A 98 -2.14 11.06 -5.77
CA LYS A 98 -2.17 10.76 -4.33
C LYS A 98 -1.88 9.27 -4.10
N ALA A 99 -2.55 8.37 -4.82
CA ALA A 99 -2.35 6.93 -4.71
C ALA A 99 -0.87 6.52 -4.94
N TRP A 100 -0.26 7.02 -6.02
CA TRP A 100 1.15 6.77 -6.34
C TRP A 100 2.09 7.13 -5.18
N LYS A 101 1.93 8.33 -4.60
CA LYS A 101 2.78 8.79 -3.50
C LYS A 101 2.70 7.85 -2.29
N ILE A 102 1.51 7.35 -2.00
CA ILE A 102 1.29 6.42 -0.88
C ILE A 102 1.95 5.07 -1.18
N TYR A 103 1.75 4.50 -2.38
CA TYR A 103 2.43 3.24 -2.75
C TYR A 103 3.94 3.38 -2.72
N ASN A 104 4.50 4.42 -3.33
CA ASN A 104 5.94 4.65 -3.36
C ASN A 104 6.51 4.79 -1.95
N LYS A 105 5.83 5.52 -1.06
CA LYS A 105 6.23 5.64 0.34
C LYS A 105 6.18 4.28 1.05
N CYS A 106 5.08 3.53 0.93
CA CYS A 106 4.93 2.22 1.56
C CYS A 106 5.99 1.25 1.07
N TYR A 107 6.28 1.23 -0.23
CA TYR A 107 7.27 0.36 -0.84
C TYR A 107 8.67 0.63 -0.26
N THR A 108 9.08 1.89 -0.18
CA THR A 108 10.34 2.31 0.45
C THR A 108 10.40 1.96 1.94
N ASP A 109 9.34 2.24 2.69
CA ASP A 109 9.26 1.95 4.12
C ASP A 109 9.39 0.44 4.38
N ILE A 110 8.70 -0.40 3.59
CA ILE A 110 8.75 -1.86 3.71
C ILE A 110 10.13 -2.43 3.38
N ASN A 111 10.77 -1.96 2.30
CA ASN A 111 12.13 -2.38 1.97
C ASN A 111 13.13 -2.00 3.08
N THR A 112 13.01 -0.79 3.62
CA THR A 112 13.84 -0.32 4.74
C THR A 112 13.65 -1.21 5.97
N LEU A 113 12.41 -1.56 6.31
CA LEU A 113 12.11 -2.47 7.42
C LEU A 113 12.73 -3.84 7.20
N GLN A 114 12.60 -4.42 6.00
CA GLN A 114 13.20 -5.72 5.68
C GLN A 114 14.73 -5.70 5.85
N GLU A 115 15.42 -4.66 5.38
CA GLU A 115 16.87 -4.53 5.57
C GLU A 115 17.26 -4.48 7.06
N ILE A 116 16.45 -3.82 7.89
CA ILE A 116 16.67 -3.76 9.35
C ILE A 116 16.53 -5.14 9.97
N TYR A 117 15.50 -5.92 9.59
CA TYR A 117 15.31 -7.29 10.07
C TYR A 117 16.47 -8.20 9.64
N GLN A 118 16.86 -8.17 8.37
CA GLN A 118 17.98 -8.97 7.86
C GLN A 118 19.30 -8.67 8.58
N LYS A 119 19.60 -7.39 8.85
CA LYS A 119 20.79 -6.98 9.61
C LYS A 119 20.74 -7.45 11.07
N LYS A 120 19.55 -7.55 11.66
CA LYS A 120 19.35 -8.05 13.03
C LYS A 120 19.60 -9.57 13.10
N THR A 121 19.02 -10.33 12.18
CA THR A 121 19.23 -11.80 12.06
C THR A 121 20.69 -12.16 11.78
N ALA A 122 21.39 -11.38 10.95
CA ALA A 122 22.82 -11.57 10.67
C ALA A 122 23.74 -11.24 11.86
N ARG A 123 23.30 -10.40 12.80
CA ARG A 123 24.06 -10.07 14.02
C ARG A 123 23.83 -11.08 15.14
N GLU A 124 22.59 -11.56 15.31
CA GLU A 124 22.24 -12.55 16.33
C GLU A 124 22.87 -13.93 16.04
N SER A 125 23.07 -14.28 14.76
CA SER A 125 23.80 -15.50 14.34
C SER A 125 25.31 -15.47 14.64
N LEU A 126 25.89 -14.30 14.89
CA LEU A 126 27.29 -14.17 15.36
C LEU A 126 27.40 -14.19 16.89
N THR A 127 26.26 -14.14 17.61
CA THR A 127 26.20 -14.00 19.07
C THR A 127 25.10 -14.88 19.68
N SER A 128 25.15 -16.21 19.59
CA SER A 128 24.44 -17.05 20.58
C SER A 128 24.78 -18.54 20.52
N ASP A 129 25.63 -18.97 21.46
CA ASP A 129 25.30 -20.10 22.34
C ASP A 129 24.34 -19.56 23.42
N ALA A 130 23.03 -19.84 23.34
CA ALA A 130 22.09 -20.01 24.46
C ALA A 130 20.62 -19.86 24.04
N ALA A 131 19.79 -20.75 24.60
CA ALA A 131 18.38 -20.99 24.29
C ALA A 131 17.41 -19.85 24.66
N ASN A 132 16.47 -19.54 23.76
CA ASN A 132 15.17 -18.92 24.10
C ASN A 132 14.11 -19.16 23.00
N ASP A 133 13.26 -20.19 23.18
CA ASP A 133 12.26 -20.65 22.19
C ASP A 133 11.11 -19.66 21.91
N ASN A 134 10.87 -18.66 22.77
CA ASN A 134 9.73 -17.75 22.63
C ASN A 134 9.99 -16.54 21.71
N HIS A 135 11.25 -16.20 21.41
CA HIS A 135 11.58 -15.05 20.56
C HIS A 135 11.44 -15.41 19.06
N VAL A 136 11.78 -16.65 18.70
CA VAL A 136 11.80 -17.15 17.32
C VAL A 136 10.39 -17.18 16.70
N ALA A 137 9.37 -17.58 17.47
CA ALA A 137 7.99 -17.64 16.97
C ALA A 137 7.39 -16.25 16.66
N ALA A 138 7.66 -15.25 17.50
CA ALA A 138 7.19 -13.87 17.28
C ALA A 138 7.92 -13.19 16.12
N GLU A 139 9.21 -13.50 15.92
CA GLU A 139 9.97 -13.01 14.77
C GLU A 139 9.51 -13.64 13.45
N GLY A 140 9.24 -14.96 13.42
CA GLY A 140 8.70 -15.63 12.23
C GLY A 140 7.33 -15.08 11.79
N VAL A 141 6.41 -14.84 12.73
CA VAL A 141 5.10 -14.23 12.42
C VAL A 141 5.24 -12.80 11.88
N THR A 142 6.24 -12.05 12.36
CA THR A 142 6.50 -10.68 11.90
C THR A 142 7.08 -10.67 10.49
N GLU A 143 7.99 -11.60 10.18
CA GLU A 143 8.61 -11.75 8.85
C GLU A 143 7.59 -12.16 7.78
N ASP A 144 6.75 -13.16 8.07
CA ASP A 144 5.68 -13.58 7.15
C ASP A 144 4.70 -12.44 6.84
N SER A 145 4.33 -11.66 7.87
CA SER A 145 3.44 -10.51 7.71
C SER A 145 4.07 -9.42 6.85
N LEU A 146 5.36 -9.14 7.04
CA LEU A 146 6.11 -8.17 6.25
C LEU A 146 6.27 -8.62 4.78
N ASN A 147 6.49 -9.91 4.55
CA ASN A 147 6.59 -10.48 3.20
C ASN A 147 5.28 -10.40 2.43
N ARG A 148 4.15 -10.70 3.09
CA ARG A 148 2.80 -10.52 2.51
C ARG A 148 2.51 -9.05 2.19
N LEU A 149 2.89 -8.16 3.09
CA LEU A 149 2.73 -6.72 2.91
C LEU A 149 3.58 -6.21 1.74
N LYS A 150 4.80 -6.72 1.58
CA LYS A 150 5.66 -6.43 0.44
C LYS A 150 5.05 -6.90 -0.88
N GLY A 151 4.45 -8.09 -0.93
CA GLY A 151 3.69 -8.53 -2.10
C GLY A 151 2.60 -7.51 -2.47
N ALA A 152 1.83 -7.10 -1.46
CA ALA A 152 0.62 -6.32 -1.69
C ALA A 152 0.93 -4.90 -2.19
N VAL A 153 2.00 -4.29 -1.68
CA VAL A 153 2.49 -3.00 -2.15
C VAL A 153 3.18 -3.13 -3.51
N SER A 154 3.90 -4.22 -3.77
CA SER A 154 4.65 -4.42 -5.02
C SER A 154 3.72 -4.57 -6.21
N PHE A 155 2.53 -5.15 -6.03
CA PHE A 155 1.50 -5.16 -7.07
C PHE A 155 1.10 -3.75 -7.50
N GLY A 156 0.68 -2.91 -6.53
CA GLY A 156 0.25 -1.54 -6.82
C GLY A 156 1.39 -0.70 -7.39
N TYR A 157 2.55 -0.73 -6.73
CA TYR A 157 3.75 -0.03 -7.16
C TYR A 157 4.20 -0.43 -8.59
N GLY A 158 4.23 -1.73 -8.86
CA GLY A 158 4.60 -2.28 -10.16
C GLY A 158 3.61 -1.94 -11.26
N LEU A 159 2.31 -2.02 -10.97
CA LEU A 159 1.25 -1.66 -11.91
C LEU A 159 1.33 -0.17 -12.31
N PHE A 160 1.60 0.72 -11.36
CA PHE A 160 1.81 2.14 -11.66
C PHE A 160 2.97 2.32 -12.64
N HIS A 161 4.14 1.77 -12.33
CA HIS A 161 5.31 1.86 -13.20
C HIS A 161 5.05 1.30 -14.61
N LEU A 162 4.38 0.15 -14.69
CA LEU A 162 4.02 -0.46 -15.97
C LEU A 162 3.05 0.42 -16.76
N CYS A 163 1.94 0.83 -16.16
CA CYS A 163 0.95 1.70 -16.79
C CYS A 163 1.58 3.00 -17.31
N ILE A 164 2.44 3.65 -16.51
CA ILE A 164 3.14 4.88 -16.91
C ILE A 164 4.08 4.60 -18.08
N SER A 165 4.78 3.46 -18.09
CA SER A 165 5.72 3.10 -19.16
C SER A 165 5.03 2.79 -20.50
N MET A 166 3.74 2.45 -20.48
CA MET A 166 2.93 2.17 -21.67
C MET A 166 2.31 3.43 -22.28
N VAL A 167 2.42 4.58 -21.61
CA VAL A 167 1.83 5.82 -22.11
C VAL A 167 2.62 6.34 -23.31
N PRO A 168 1.95 6.61 -24.45
CA PRO A 168 2.60 7.08 -25.67
C PRO A 168 3.46 8.33 -25.46
N PRO A 169 4.57 8.49 -26.22
CA PRO A 169 5.49 9.62 -26.08
C PRO A 169 4.83 11.00 -26.22
N ASN A 170 3.74 11.07 -26.99
CA ASN A 170 2.96 12.29 -27.19
C ASN A 170 2.23 12.78 -25.91
N LEU A 171 2.09 11.90 -24.91
CA LEU A 171 1.48 12.18 -23.61
C LEU A 171 2.52 12.32 -22.47
N LEU A 172 3.82 12.16 -22.75
CA LEU A 172 4.90 12.29 -21.75
C LEU A 172 4.93 13.65 -21.06
N LYS A 173 4.51 14.72 -21.75
CA LYS A 173 4.41 16.07 -21.15
C LYS A 173 3.41 16.13 -20.00
N ILE A 174 2.31 15.37 -20.09
CA ILE A 174 1.27 15.31 -19.05
C ILE A 174 1.74 14.46 -17.87
N ILE A 175 2.48 13.39 -18.12
CA ILE A 175 3.07 12.54 -17.08
C ILE A 175 4.16 13.30 -16.30
N ASN A 176 5.03 14.03 -17.01
CA ASN A 176 6.05 14.87 -16.38
C ASN A 176 5.42 15.97 -15.51
N LEU A 177 4.28 16.52 -15.91
CA LEU A 177 3.51 17.48 -15.10
C LEU A 177 2.91 16.83 -13.83
N LEU A 178 2.52 15.56 -13.90
CA LEU A 178 2.01 14.79 -12.76
C LEU A 178 3.13 14.25 -11.85
N GLY A 179 4.37 14.18 -12.33
CA GLY A 179 5.56 13.85 -11.54
C GLY A 179 5.71 12.35 -11.25
N PHE A 180 5.39 11.50 -12.23
CA PHE A 180 5.51 10.06 -12.09
C PHE A 180 6.80 9.53 -12.74
N PRO A 181 7.75 8.96 -11.98
CA PRO A 181 8.84 8.21 -12.59
C PRO A 181 8.29 6.86 -13.07
N GLY A 182 8.20 6.65 -14.38
CA GLY A 182 7.87 5.35 -14.97
C GLY A 182 9.15 4.59 -15.31
N ASP A 183 9.38 3.45 -14.68
CA ASP A 183 10.45 2.51 -15.03
C ASP A 183 9.82 1.14 -15.30
N ARG A 184 9.83 0.72 -16.56
CA ARG A 184 9.22 -0.53 -16.99
C ARG A 184 9.88 -1.74 -16.31
N LEU A 185 11.21 -1.75 -16.16
CA LEU A 185 11.93 -2.88 -15.57
C LEU A 185 11.61 -3.01 -14.08
N GLN A 186 11.57 -1.87 -13.38
CA GLN A 186 11.15 -1.84 -11.98
C GLN A 186 9.69 -2.28 -11.82
N GLY A 187 8.83 -1.89 -12.76
CA GLY A 187 7.44 -2.33 -12.85
C GLY A 187 7.32 -3.85 -12.97
N LEU A 188 7.99 -4.45 -13.96
CA LEU A 188 7.99 -5.90 -14.16
C LEU A 188 8.58 -6.65 -12.95
N SER A 189 9.72 -6.20 -12.41
CA SER A 189 10.35 -6.85 -11.26
C SER A 189 9.44 -6.84 -10.03
N SER A 190 8.70 -5.75 -9.81
CA SER A 190 7.78 -5.64 -8.67
C SER A 190 6.53 -6.50 -8.86
N LEU A 191 6.00 -6.57 -10.09
CA LEU A 191 4.87 -7.44 -10.41
C LEU A 191 5.25 -8.93 -10.31
N MET A 192 6.44 -9.30 -10.77
CA MET A 192 6.95 -10.68 -10.66
C MET A 192 7.14 -11.09 -9.19
N TYR A 193 7.67 -10.19 -8.36
CA TYR A 193 7.72 -10.42 -6.92
C TYR A 193 6.32 -10.59 -6.31
N ALA A 194 5.35 -9.79 -6.73
CA ALA A 194 3.97 -9.91 -6.24
C ALA A 194 3.33 -11.24 -6.66
N SER A 195 3.55 -11.70 -7.90
CA SER A 195 3.02 -12.98 -8.41
C SER A 195 3.58 -14.20 -7.67
N GLU A 196 4.82 -14.14 -7.19
CA GLU A 196 5.45 -15.22 -6.43
C GLU A 196 5.14 -15.17 -4.93
N SER A 197 4.51 -14.09 -4.46
CA SER A 197 4.17 -13.91 -3.05
C SER A 197 2.93 -14.71 -2.64
N LYS A 198 2.80 -15.05 -1.35
CA LYS A 198 1.59 -15.73 -0.81
C LYS A 198 0.46 -14.75 -0.43
N ASP A 199 0.44 -13.57 -1.04
CA ASP A 199 -0.52 -12.53 -0.69
C ASP A 199 -1.85 -12.69 -1.47
N MET A 200 -2.87 -11.91 -1.09
CA MET A 200 -4.18 -11.94 -1.76
C MET A 200 -4.14 -11.44 -3.22
N LYS A 201 -3.05 -10.81 -3.67
CA LYS A 201 -2.91 -10.20 -5.00
C LYS A 201 -2.11 -11.06 -5.96
N ALA A 202 -1.42 -12.10 -5.49
CA ALA A 202 -0.63 -13.01 -6.31
C ALA A 202 -1.38 -13.59 -7.52
N PRO A 203 -2.67 -14.00 -7.42
CA PRO A 203 -3.41 -14.47 -8.59
C PRO A 203 -3.74 -13.39 -9.63
N LEU A 204 -3.62 -12.10 -9.28
CA LEU A 204 -3.90 -10.96 -10.16
C LEU A 204 -2.64 -10.45 -10.90
N ALA A 205 -1.47 -10.97 -10.54
CA ALA A 205 -0.17 -10.53 -11.05
C ALA A 205 0.44 -11.46 -12.12
N THR A 206 -0.25 -12.55 -12.48
CA THR A 206 0.11 -13.47 -13.59
C THR A 206 -0.34 -12.90 -14.93
#